data_AF-A0A0B6XU64-F1
#
_entry.id   AF-A0A0B6XU64-F1
#
_cell.length_a   1.000
_cell.length_b   1.000
_cell.length_c   1.000
_cell.angle_alpha   90.00
_cell.angle_beta   90.00
_cell.angle_gamma   90.00
#
_symmetry.space_group_name_H-M   'P 1'
#
loop_
_entity.id
_entity.type
_entity.pdbx_description
1 polymer ?
#
loop_
_entity_poly.entity_id
_entity_poly.type
_entity_poly.pdbx_seq_one_letter_code
_entity_poly.pdbx_strand_id
1 'polypeptide(L)'
;SKGDVVLLTPENFNKEVINSDAVWLVEFYADYCGHCKNIVPAYKKVAQALKGIVKVGAVDMVKHQALGAPYNIKGFPTIKIFGANKNKPTEFN
;
A
#
# COMPACT_ATOMS: atom_id res chain seq x y z
N SER A 1 -1.95 -12.76 -5.12
CA SER A 1 -1.84 -11.45 -5.79
C SER A 1 -3.10 -11.18 -6.61
N LYS A 2 -3.80 -10.06 -6.39
CA LYS A 2 -4.91 -9.62 -7.26
C LYS A 2 -4.33 -8.73 -8.39
N GLY A 3 -3.55 -9.32 -9.29
CA GLY A 3 -2.73 -8.59 -10.29
C GLY A 3 -1.32 -8.26 -9.79
N ASP A 4 -0.65 -7.27 -10.38
CA ASP A 4 0.70 -6.81 -9.98
C ASP A 4 0.74 -6.11 -8.60
N VAL A 5 -0.38 -6.11 -7.85
CA VAL A 5 -0.48 -5.59 -6.48
C VAL A 5 -0.11 -6.69 -5.47
N VAL A 6 0.88 -6.39 -4.62
CA VAL A 6 1.34 -7.26 -3.53
C VAL A 6 0.44 -7.07 -2.30
N LEU A 7 -0.05 -8.17 -1.72
CA LEU A 7 -0.74 -8.10 -0.44
C LEU A 7 0.30 -8.05 0.67
N LEU A 8 0.25 -6.96 1.43
CA LEU A 8 1.19 -6.70 2.50
C LEU A 8 0.56 -7.04 3.85
N THR A 9 1.27 -7.86 4.61
CA THR A 9 0.87 -8.37 5.92
C THR A 9 1.98 -8.08 6.93
N PRO A 10 1.73 -8.23 8.24
CA PRO A 10 2.79 -8.08 9.26
C PRO A 10 4.01 -8.97 9.01
N GLU A 11 3.83 -10.12 8.36
CA GLU A 11 4.87 -11.11 8.10
C GLU A 11 5.83 -10.68 6.98
N ASN A 12 5.35 -9.90 6.00
CA ASN A 12 6.15 -9.54 4.82
C ASN A 12 6.47 -8.05 4.72
N PHE A 13 5.73 -7.16 5.39
CA PHE A 13 5.86 -5.71 5.19
C PHE A 13 7.27 -5.20 5.46
N ASN A 14 7.90 -5.70 6.52
CA ASN A 14 9.25 -5.29 6.87
C ASN A 14 10.27 -5.68 5.78
N LYS A 15 10.22 -6.94 5.32
CA LYS A 15 11.08 -7.44 4.24
C LYS A 15 10.82 -6.74 2.90
N GLU A 16 9.55 -6.64 2.52
CA GLU A 16 9.15 -6.16 1.20
C GLU A 16 9.27 -4.64 1.08
N VAL A 17 8.86 -3.90 2.11
CA VAL A 17 8.76 -2.43 2.07
C VAL A 17 9.90 -1.77 2.84
N ILE A 18 10.07 -2.09 4.13
CA ILE A 18 10.99 -1.34 5.01
C ILE A 18 12.46 -1.59 4.66
N ASN A 19 12.83 -2.83 4.38
CA ASN A 19 14.21 -3.21 4.06
C ASN A 19 14.47 -3.26 2.54
N SER A 20 13.59 -2.68 1.74
CA SER A 20 13.75 -2.65 0.28
C SER A 20 14.26 -1.30 -0.19
N ASP A 21 15.16 -1.33 -1.18
CA ASP A 21 15.60 -0.13 -1.89
C ASP A 21 14.56 0.39 -2.90
N ALA A 22 13.57 -0.43 -3.24
CA ALA A 22 12.52 -0.04 -4.18
C ALA A 22 11.64 1.08 -3.60
N VAL A 23 11.13 1.94 -4.48
CA VAL A 23 10.02 2.82 -4.13
C VAL A 23 8.75 1.99 -4.06
N TRP A 24 7.93 2.24 -3.05
CA TRP A 24 6.66 1.55 -2.86
C TRP A 24 5.48 2.53 -2.82
N LEU A 25 4.43 2.17 -3.54
CA LEU A 25 3.09 2.76 -3.38
C LEU A 25 2.25 1.77 -2.58
N VAL A 26 1.75 2.17 -1.41
CA VAL A 26 0.99 1.29 -0.52
C VAL A 26 -0.38 1.88 -0.23
N GLU A 27 -1.42 1.15 -0.61
CA GLU A 27 -2.81 1.45 -0.27
C GLU A 27 -3.16 0.81 1.07
N PHE A 28 -3.68 1.61 1.99
CA PHE A 28 -4.32 1.15 3.22
C PHE A 28 -5.83 1.20 2.99
N TYR A 29 -6.48 0.03 3.01
CA TYR A 29 -7.89 -0.11 2.64
C TYR A 29 -8.70 -0.88 3.68
N ALA A 30 -10.03 -0.79 3.58
CA ALA A 30 -10.96 -1.66 4.29
C ALA A 30 -11.92 -2.34 3.30
N ASP A 31 -12.25 -3.61 3.53
CA ASP A 31 -13.02 -4.46 2.61
C ASP A 31 -14.48 -4.01 2.41
N TYR A 32 -15.07 -3.38 3.42
CA TYR A 32 -16.42 -2.81 3.37
C TYR A 32 -16.49 -1.41 2.73
N CYS A 33 -15.35 -0.74 2.51
CA CYS A 33 -15.34 0.62 1.99
C CYS A 33 -15.69 0.68 0.49
N GLY A 34 -16.82 1.31 0.17
CA GLY A 34 -17.27 1.50 -1.21
C GLY A 34 -16.28 2.29 -2.08
N HIS A 35 -15.63 3.32 -1.52
CA HIS A 35 -14.61 4.09 -2.24
C HIS A 35 -13.37 3.26 -2.57
N CYS A 36 -12.96 2.33 -1.70
CA CYS A 36 -11.85 1.41 -1.99
C CYS A 36 -12.18 0.53 -3.19
N LYS A 37 -13.40 -0.03 -3.24
CA LYS A 37 -13.84 -0.89 -4.35
C LYS A 37 -13.80 -0.17 -5.70
N ASN A 38 -14.10 1.13 -5.73
CA ASN A 38 -14.09 1.93 -6.95
C ASN A 38 -12.68 2.16 -7.50
N ILE A 39 -11.66 2.27 -6.65
CA ILE A 39 -10.29 2.55 -7.11
C ILE A 39 -9.52 1.28 -7.51
N VAL A 40 -9.95 0.08 -7.10
CA VAL A 40 -9.28 -1.19 -7.42
C VAL A 40 -8.91 -1.33 -8.90
N PRO A 41 -9.78 -1.04 -9.89
CA PRO A 41 -9.41 -1.13 -11.31
C PRO A 41 -8.29 -0.17 -11.70
N ALA A 42 -8.33 1.07 -11.21
CA ALA A 42 -7.29 2.07 -11.48
C ALA A 42 -5.97 1.70 -10.78
N TYR A 43 -6.04 1.24 -9.53
CA TYR A 43 -4.88 0.84 -8.75
C TYR A 43 -4.12 -0.33 -9.38
N LYS A 44 -4.84 -1.30 -9.96
CA LYS A 44 -4.24 -2.38 -10.76
C LYS A 44 -3.55 -1.86 -12.03
N LYS A 45 -4.14 -0.88 -12.73
CA LYS A 45 -3.50 -0.25 -13.91
C LYS A 45 -2.21 0.47 -13.52
N VAL A 46 -2.20 1.16 -12.38
CA VAL A 46 -1.00 1.80 -11.83
C VAL A 46 0.08 0.76 -11.54
N ALA A 47 -0.27 -0.35 -10.87
CA ALA A 47 0.66 -1.44 -10.60
C ALA A 47 1.28 -2.02 -11.88
N GLN A 48 0.49 -2.19 -12.93
CA GLN A 48 0.97 -2.66 -14.22
C GLN A 48 1.86 -1.64 -14.93
N ALA A 49 1.46 -0.36 -14.94
CA ALA A 49 2.20 0.72 -15.60
C ALA A 49 3.56 1.01 -14.94
N LEU A 50 3.65 0.82 -13.62
CA LEU A 50 4.87 1.08 -12.85
C LEU A 50 5.74 -0.16 -12.66
N LYS A 51 5.39 -1.29 -13.28
CA LYS A 51 6.10 -2.56 -13.11
C LYS A 51 7.59 -2.40 -13.44
N GLY A 52 8.44 -2.82 -12.49
CA GLY A 52 9.89 -2.69 -12.59
C GLY A 52 10.45 -1.32 -12.16
N ILE A 53 9.61 -0.33 -11.90
CA ILE A 53 10.00 1.03 -11.46
C ILE A 53 9.57 1.26 -10.01
N VAL A 54 8.27 1.02 -9.71
CA VAL A 54 7.69 1.18 -8.38
C VAL A 54 6.93 -0.10 -8.05
N LYS A 55 7.12 -0.61 -6.83
CA LYS A 55 6.33 -1.73 -6.33
C LYS A 55 5.01 -1.21 -5.76
N VAL A 56 3.92 -1.91 -6.04
CA VAL A 56 2.59 -1.51 -5.60
C VAL A 56 2.05 -2.56 -4.63
N GLY A 57 1.66 -2.11 -3.44
CA GLY A 57 1.18 -2.96 -2.36
C GLY A 57 -0.16 -2.48 -1.82
N ALA A 58 -0.83 -3.36 -1.10
CA ALA A 58 -2.06 -3.04 -0.38
C ALA A 58 -2.09 -3.74 0.99
N VAL A 59 -2.53 -3.03 2.01
CA VAL A 59 -2.68 -3.48 3.40
C VAL A 59 -4.16 -3.46 3.77
N ASP A 60 -4.66 -4.61 4.19
CA ASP A 60 -6.00 -4.74 4.76
C ASP A 60 -5.99 -4.23 6.20
N MET A 61 -6.54 -3.05 6.44
CA MET A 61 -6.55 -2.41 7.76
C MET A 61 -7.61 -2.94 8.70
N VAL A 62 -8.56 -3.74 8.21
CA VAL A 62 -9.50 -4.49 9.05
C VAL A 62 -8.78 -5.67 9.70
N LYS A 63 -7.89 -6.33 8.95
CA LYS A 63 -7.12 -7.49 9.44
C LYS A 63 -5.81 -7.12 10.12
N HIS A 64 -5.18 -6.01 9.73
CA HIS A 64 -3.82 -5.66 10.11
C HIS A 64 -3.72 -4.25 10.68
N GLN A 65 -4.66 -3.86 11.55
CA GLN A 65 -4.73 -2.52 12.13
C GLN A 65 -3.41 -2.05 12.77
N ALA A 66 -2.72 -2.94 13.49
CA ALA A 66 -1.43 -2.62 14.13
C ALA A 66 -0.34 -2.22 13.13
N LEU A 67 -0.41 -2.71 11.88
CA LEU A 67 0.54 -2.38 10.84
C LEU A 67 0.41 -0.94 10.36
N GLY A 68 -0.81 -0.40 10.31
CA GLY A 68 -1.07 0.97 9.88
C GLY A 68 -0.92 2.03 10.97
N ALA A 69 -0.87 1.63 12.25
CA ALA A 69 -0.80 2.56 13.38
C ALA A 69 0.37 3.57 13.28
N PRO A 70 1.60 3.18 12.88
CA PRO A 70 2.72 4.12 12.73
C PRO A 70 2.50 5.16 11.61
N TYR A 71 1.58 4.90 10.67
CA TYR A 71 1.38 5.72 9.48
C TYR A 71 0.17 6.66 9.59
N ASN A 72 -0.47 6.71 10.76
CA ASN A 72 -1.58 7.62 11.07
C ASN A 72 -2.70 7.57 10.03
N ILE A 73 -3.17 6.35 9.69
CA ILE A 73 -4.24 6.15 8.72
C ILE A 73 -5.57 6.59 9.34
N LYS A 74 -6.16 7.68 8.83
CA LYS A 74 -7.39 8.30 9.37
C LYS A 74 -8.67 7.94 8.61
N GLY A 75 -8.54 7.33 7.44
CA GLY A 75 -9.66 6.99 6.57
C GLY A 75 -9.24 6.02 5.48
N PHE A 76 -10.20 5.55 4.68
CA PHE A 76 -9.94 4.61 3.59
C PHE A 76 -10.58 5.09 2.27
N PRO A 77 -9.90 4.90 1.13
CA PRO A 77 -8.50 4.46 1.04
C PRO A 77 -7.53 5.59 1.45
N THR A 78 -6.37 5.23 1.99
CA THR A 78 -5.22 6.14 2.13
C THR A 78 -4.04 5.52 1.39
N ILE A 79 -3.37 6.30 0.54
CA ILE A 79 -2.20 5.84 -0.21
C ILE A 79 -0.97 6.54 0.32
N LYS A 80 0.07 5.76 0.63
CA LYS A 80 1.37 6.26 1.08
C LYS A 80 2.47 5.85 0.11
N ILE A 81 3.42 6.76 -0.11
CA ILE A 81 4.64 6.54 -0.90
C ILE A 81 5.81 6.34 0.06
N PHE A 82 6.41 5.16 0.00
CA PHE A 82 7.62 4.80 0.75
C PHE A 82 8.82 4.94 -0.19
N GLY A 83 9.47 6.11 -0.13
CA GLY A 83 10.65 6.44 -0.93
C GLY A 83 11.96 5.94 -0.34
N ALA A 84 13.06 6.68 -0.55
CA ALA A 84 14.38 6.32 -0.02
C ALA A 84 14.37 6.19 1.52
N ASN A 85 13.74 7.14 2.22
CA ASN A 85 13.53 7.03 3.66
C ASN A 85 12.21 6.31 3.98
N LYS A 86 12.30 5.00 4.20
CA LYS A 86 11.14 4.15 4.51
C LYS A 86 10.43 4.51 5.82
N ASN A 87 11.09 5.21 6.74
CA ASN A 87 10.51 5.65 8.01
C ASN A 87 9.71 6.96 7.92
N LYS A 88 9.76 7.64 6.77
CA LYS A 88 9.02 8.90 6.52
C LYS A 88 8.22 8.81 5.22
N PRO A 89 7.21 7.94 5.13
CA PRO A 89 6.39 7.85 3.94
C PRO A 89 5.56 9.12 3.76
N THR A 90 5.34 9.52 2.50
CA THR A 90 4.52 10.67 2.14
C THR A 90 3.11 10.21 1.77
N GLU A 91 2.08 10.93 2.22
CA GLU A 91 0.71 10.65 1.78
C GLU A 91 0.48 11.18 0.37
N PHE A 92 -0.15 10.38 -0.48
CA PHE A 92 -0.57 10.80 -1.81
C PHE A 92 -1.96 11.43 -1.70
N ASN A 93 -2.04 12.74 -1.96
CA ASN A 93 -3.28 13.54 -1.95
C ASN A 93 -3.75 13.83 -3.38
#